data_AF-A0AAU4LA86-F1
#
_entry.id   AF-A0AAU4LA86-F1
#
_cell.length_a   1.000
_cell.length_b   1.000
_cell.length_c   1.000
_cell.angle_alpha   90.00
_cell.angle_beta   90.00
_cell.angle_gamma   90.00
#
_symmetry.space_group_name_H-M   'P 1'
#
loop_
_entity.id
_entity.type
_entity.pdbx_description
1 polymer ?
#
loop_
_entity_poly.entity_id
_entity_poly.type
_entity_poly.pdbx_seq_one_letter_code
_entity_poly.pdbx_strand_id
1 'polypeptide(L)'
;MTSQQSPEDLWRQLQPDARHALKNLLSEITDQVNPDPGNPQSLFEAYTYAKDITARAIQSRMLMHLPPENQKFRALHTEIQKEMTARYVDIVPANLLKSPYGSKTHERLFSLLQENLAQPVPSAMLRIVTADDVHTERRARELRELGFDLAWYELEGINVYELRSLEIDFGMIPAIVRNKVRRSKALTTGEKQRILERAGIPKDG
;
A
#
# COMPACT_ATOMS: atom_id res chain seq x y z
N MET A 1 -12.16 -16.09 18.77
CA MET A 1 -10.78 -15.62 18.49
C MET A 1 -10.27 -16.47 17.33
N THR A 2 -10.37 -15.98 16.10
CA THR A 2 -9.85 -16.69 14.92
C THR A 2 -8.33 -16.63 14.98
N SER A 3 -7.69 -17.77 15.15
CA SER A 3 -6.22 -17.89 15.05
C SER A 3 -5.81 -17.36 13.68
N GLN A 4 -5.15 -16.20 13.63
CA GLN A 4 -4.57 -15.70 12.38
C GLN A 4 -3.44 -16.65 12.01
N GLN A 5 -3.65 -17.46 10.98
CA GLN A 5 -2.63 -18.34 10.43
C GLN A 5 -1.40 -17.51 10.04
N SER A 6 -0.21 -18.02 10.36
CA SER A 6 1.03 -17.34 9.99
C SER A 6 1.22 -17.34 8.46
N PRO A 7 1.98 -16.38 7.89
CA PRO A 7 2.34 -16.41 6.47
C PRO A 7 2.99 -17.73 6.04
N GLU A 8 3.74 -18.37 6.95
CA GLU A 8 4.38 -19.66 6.70
C GLU A 8 3.36 -20.81 6.60
N ASP A 9 2.38 -20.85 7.51
CA ASP A 9 1.31 -21.86 7.45
C ASP A 9 0.46 -21.69 6.19
N LEU A 10 0.12 -20.44 5.85
CA LEU A 10 -0.60 -20.11 4.62
C LEU A 10 0.21 -20.50 3.38
N TRP A 11 1.52 -20.25 3.36
CA TRP A 11 2.38 -20.70 2.26
C TRP A 11 2.37 -22.22 2.12
N ARG A 12 2.56 -22.97 3.22
CA ARG A 12 2.53 -24.45 3.21
C ARG A 12 1.20 -24.99 2.71
N GLN A 13 0.09 -24.33 3.05
CA GLN A 13 -1.25 -24.69 2.60
C GLN A 13 -1.48 -24.35 1.11
N LEU A 14 -1.08 -23.16 0.66
CA LEU A 14 -1.40 -22.65 -0.68
C LEU A 14 -0.43 -23.13 -1.77
N GLN A 15 0.80 -23.49 -1.41
CA GLN A 15 1.82 -23.89 -2.38
C GLN A 15 1.41 -25.12 -3.23
N PRO A 16 0.86 -26.22 -2.65
CA PRO A 16 0.38 -27.35 -3.45
C PRO A 16 -0.74 -26.96 -4.42
N ASP A 17 -1.71 -26.17 -3.95
CA ASP A 17 -2.85 -25.71 -4.74
C ASP A 17 -2.41 -24.81 -5.88
N ALA A 18 -1.50 -23.87 -5.63
CA ALA A 18 -0.94 -23.01 -6.68
C ALA A 18 -0.17 -23.82 -7.73
N ARG A 19 0.59 -24.83 -7.31
CA ARG A 19 1.26 -25.74 -8.23
C ARG A 19 0.27 -26.53 -9.08
N HIS A 20 -0.82 -27.01 -8.48
CA HIS A 20 -1.86 -27.74 -9.21
C HIS A 20 -2.59 -26.83 -10.21
N ALA A 21 -2.99 -25.63 -9.80
CA ALA A 21 -3.68 -24.68 -10.65
C ALA A 21 -2.85 -24.25 -11.87
N LEU A 22 -1.55 -23.99 -11.69
CA LEU A 22 -0.65 -23.68 -12.80
C LEU A 22 -0.49 -24.85 -13.78
N LYS A 23 -0.47 -26.10 -13.30
CA LYS A 23 -0.45 -27.29 -14.16
C LYS A 23 -1.74 -27.42 -14.97
N ASN A 24 -2.89 -27.19 -14.34
CA ASN A 24 -4.18 -27.26 -15.03
C ASN A 24 -4.28 -26.18 -16.12
N LEU A 25 -3.89 -24.94 -15.81
CA LEU A 25 -3.83 -23.86 -16.81
C LEU A 25 -2.92 -24.22 -17.98
N LEU A 26 -1.74 -24.80 -17.71
CA LEU A 26 -0.83 -25.23 -18.77
C LEU A 26 -1.44 -26.35 -19.64
N SER A 27 -2.18 -27.28 -19.04
CA SER A 27 -2.91 -28.32 -19.78
C SER A 27 -3.93 -27.68 -20.71
N GLU A 28 -4.80 -26.82 -20.20
CA GLU A 28 -5.83 -26.12 -21.00
C GLU A 28 -5.23 -25.32 -22.16
N ILE A 29 -4.06 -24.69 -21.97
CA ILE A 29 -3.34 -23.97 -23.04
C ILE A 29 -2.78 -24.95 -24.09
N THR A 30 -2.25 -26.09 -23.65
CA THR A 30 -1.58 -27.07 -24.53
C THR A 30 -2.59 -27.93 -25.28
N ASP A 31 -3.73 -28.25 -24.66
CA ASP A 31 -4.79 -29.07 -25.23
C ASP A 31 -5.57 -28.34 -26.34
N GLN A 32 -5.51 -27.00 -26.38
CA GLN A 32 -6.02 -26.18 -27.49
C GLN A 32 -5.22 -26.28 -28.80
N VAL A 33 -4.11 -27.04 -28.82
CA VAL A 33 -3.38 -27.39 -30.05
C VAL A 33 -4.07 -28.53 -30.83
N ASN A 34 -5.10 -29.17 -30.23
CA ASN A 34 -5.95 -30.15 -30.92
C ASN A 34 -7.00 -29.47 -31.83
N PRO A 35 -7.45 -30.14 -32.91
CA PRO A 35 -8.34 -29.56 -33.92
C PRO A 35 -9.76 -29.22 -33.46
N ASP A 36 -10.11 -29.53 -32.21
CA ASP A 36 -11.35 -29.09 -31.57
C ASP A 36 -10.98 -28.08 -30.46
N PRO A 37 -11.12 -26.76 -30.70
CA PRO A 37 -10.66 -25.75 -29.76
C PRO A 37 -11.43 -25.92 -28.46
N GLY A 38 -10.70 -26.26 -27.39
CA GLY A 38 -11.25 -26.37 -26.05
C GLY A 38 -12.11 -25.15 -25.68
N ASN A 39 -13.13 -25.36 -24.85
CA ASN A 39 -14.09 -24.34 -24.46
C ASN A 39 -13.38 -23.08 -23.88
N PRO A 40 -13.52 -21.88 -24.47
CA PRO A 40 -12.91 -20.65 -23.97
C PRO A 40 -13.24 -20.36 -22.50
N GLN A 41 -14.42 -20.80 -22.03
CA GLN A 41 -14.83 -20.67 -20.64
C GLN A 41 -13.92 -21.48 -19.70
N SER A 42 -13.56 -22.71 -20.08
CA SER A 42 -12.68 -23.58 -19.27
C SER A 42 -11.27 -22.99 -19.14
N LEU A 43 -10.72 -22.43 -20.23
CA LEU A 43 -9.44 -21.72 -20.19
C LEU A 43 -9.51 -20.48 -19.27
N PHE A 44 -10.59 -19.70 -19.36
CA PHE A 44 -10.78 -18.53 -18.50
C PHE A 44 -10.91 -18.90 -17.02
N GLU A 45 -11.64 -19.95 -16.70
CA GLU A 45 -11.77 -20.48 -15.33
C GLU A 45 -10.43 -20.97 -14.79
N ALA A 46 -9.68 -21.75 -15.58
CA ALA A 46 -8.34 -22.20 -15.20
C ALA A 46 -7.39 -21.02 -14.98
N TYR A 47 -7.44 -20.00 -15.84
CA TYR A 47 -6.63 -18.79 -15.71
C TYR A 47 -6.97 -18.00 -14.45
N THR A 48 -8.26 -17.71 -14.22
CA THR A 48 -8.69 -16.92 -13.06
C THR A 48 -8.40 -17.63 -11.74
N TYR A 49 -8.63 -18.95 -11.69
CA TYR A 49 -8.27 -19.76 -10.52
C TYR A 49 -6.76 -19.76 -10.28
N ALA A 50 -5.95 -20.05 -11.31
CA ALA A 50 -4.48 -20.03 -11.21
C ALA A 50 -3.96 -18.66 -10.79
N LYS A 51 -4.51 -17.57 -11.34
CA LYS A 51 -4.17 -16.20 -10.96
C LYS A 51 -4.42 -15.95 -9.48
N ASP A 52 -5.62 -16.24 -8.97
CA ASP A 52 -5.99 -15.98 -7.57
C ASP A 52 -5.10 -16.78 -6.60
N ILE A 53 -5.05 -18.10 -6.78
CA ILE A 53 -4.34 -18.97 -5.83
C ILE A 53 -2.83 -18.70 -5.84
N THR A 54 -2.26 -18.41 -7.02
CA THR A 54 -0.83 -18.11 -7.15
C THR A 54 -0.52 -16.74 -6.55
N ALA A 55 -1.37 -15.73 -6.76
CA ALA A 55 -1.19 -14.42 -6.12
C ALA A 55 -1.20 -14.53 -4.59
N ARG A 56 -2.14 -15.31 -4.02
CA ARG A 56 -2.21 -15.55 -2.57
C ARG A 56 -1.01 -16.35 -2.04
N ALA A 57 -0.54 -17.35 -2.78
CA ALA A 57 0.64 -18.12 -2.42
C ALA A 57 1.91 -17.24 -2.45
N ILE A 58 2.12 -16.47 -3.53
CA ILE A 58 3.26 -15.55 -3.65
C ILE A 58 3.19 -14.48 -2.57
N GLN A 59 2.01 -13.90 -2.30
CA GLN A 59 1.85 -12.94 -1.21
C GLN A 59 2.30 -13.56 0.13
N SER A 60 1.82 -14.76 0.45
CA SER A 60 2.20 -15.44 1.69
C SER A 60 3.72 -15.64 1.77
N ARG A 61 4.34 -16.05 0.66
CA ARG A 61 5.80 -16.20 0.56
C ARG A 61 6.54 -14.89 0.77
N MET A 62 6.09 -13.79 0.14
CA MET A 62 6.70 -12.47 0.30
C MET A 62 6.56 -11.97 1.75
N LEU A 63 5.39 -12.16 2.36
CA LEU A 63 5.14 -11.76 3.75
C LEU A 63 5.97 -12.54 4.78
N MET A 64 6.49 -13.74 4.45
CA MET A 64 7.45 -14.46 5.30
C MET A 64 8.79 -13.73 5.43
N HIS A 65 9.16 -12.94 4.41
CA HIS A 65 10.42 -12.20 4.37
C HIS A 65 10.30 -10.77 4.88
N LEU A 66 9.08 -10.27 5.05
CA LEU A 66 8.83 -8.96 5.62
C LEU A 66 8.58 -9.08 7.12
N PRO A 67 9.01 -8.10 7.93
CA PRO A 67 8.74 -8.13 9.35
C PRO A 67 7.21 -8.02 9.59
N PRO A 68 6.66 -8.73 10.59
CA PRO A 68 5.23 -8.67 10.90
C PRO A 68 4.78 -7.27 11.34
N GLU A 69 5.71 -6.50 11.89
CA GLU A 69 5.61 -5.08 12.24
C GLU A 69 6.89 -4.37 11.87
N ASN A 70 6.79 -3.17 11.31
CA ASN A 70 7.95 -2.38 10.92
C ASN A 70 8.16 -1.23 11.90
N GLN A 71 9.14 -1.41 12.79
CA GLN A 71 9.47 -0.42 13.82
C GLN A 71 9.89 0.92 13.22
N LYS A 72 10.58 0.92 12.07
CA LYS A 72 11.01 2.15 11.40
C LYS A 72 9.81 2.92 10.87
N PHE A 73 8.86 2.26 10.22
CA PHE A 73 7.60 2.89 9.78
C PHE A 73 6.86 3.53 10.95
N ARG A 74 6.70 2.80 12.06
CA ARG A 74 6.00 3.30 13.26
C ARG A 74 6.71 4.48 13.92
N ALA A 75 8.04 4.45 13.95
CA ALA A 75 8.86 5.55 14.47
C ALA A 75 8.67 6.81 13.61
N LEU A 76 8.82 6.70 12.29
CA LEU A 76 8.65 7.83 11.36
C LEU A 76 7.22 8.38 11.40
N HIS A 77 6.22 7.50 11.50
CA HIS A 77 4.81 7.90 11.66
C HIS A 77 4.57 8.67 12.96
N THR A 78 5.22 8.23 14.04
CA THR A 78 5.20 8.92 15.35
C THR A 78 5.92 10.26 15.30
N GLU A 79 7.01 10.38 14.54
CA GLU A 79 7.71 11.66 14.32
C GLU A 79 6.81 12.66 13.58
N ILE A 80 6.13 12.23 12.52
CA ILE A 80 5.13 13.05 11.80
C ILE A 80 4.03 13.51 12.76
N GLN A 81 3.50 12.61 13.59
CA GLN A 81 2.51 12.94 14.62
C GLN A 81 3.01 14.01 15.58
N LYS A 82 4.24 13.83 16.11
CA LYS A 82 4.84 14.77 17.07
C LYS A 82 5.02 16.14 16.44
N GLU A 83 5.51 16.20 15.21
CA GLU A 83 5.74 17.45 14.49
C GLU A 83 4.42 18.16 14.17
N MET A 84 3.39 17.42 13.73
CA MET A 84 2.05 17.97 13.53
C MET A 84 1.48 18.56 14.84
N THR A 85 1.64 17.85 15.96
CA THR A 85 1.20 18.33 17.27
C THR A 85 1.97 19.56 17.70
N ALA A 86 3.30 19.54 17.62
CA ALA A 86 4.16 20.66 18.02
C ALA A 86 3.81 21.96 17.27
N ARG A 87 3.50 21.87 15.97
CA ARG A 87 3.16 23.05 15.15
C ARG A 87 1.78 23.64 15.42
N TYR A 88 0.81 22.83 15.84
CA TYR A 88 -0.60 23.20 15.73
C TYR A 88 -1.49 22.87 16.94
N VAL A 89 -0.95 22.36 18.05
CA VAL A 89 -1.74 21.90 19.21
C VAL A 89 -2.71 22.97 19.76
N ASP A 90 -2.33 24.24 19.74
CA ASP A 90 -3.17 25.34 20.28
C ASP A 90 -4.15 25.94 19.25
N ILE A 91 -4.12 25.45 18.01
CA ILE A 91 -4.85 26.02 16.87
C ILE A 91 -5.83 25.00 16.29
N VAL A 92 -5.39 23.76 16.15
CA VAL A 92 -6.12 22.68 15.50
C VAL A 92 -6.59 21.69 16.58
N PRO A 93 -7.87 21.29 16.58
CA PRO A 93 -8.38 20.29 17.51
C PRO A 93 -7.53 19.00 17.52
N ALA A 94 -7.22 18.48 18.72
CA ALA A 94 -6.32 17.34 18.89
C ALA A 94 -6.73 16.08 18.10
N ASN A 95 -8.04 15.85 17.92
CA ASN A 95 -8.54 14.74 17.10
C ASN A 95 -8.15 14.86 15.61
N LEU A 96 -7.96 16.08 15.11
CA LEU A 96 -7.50 16.35 13.75
C LEU A 96 -5.97 16.30 13.61
N LEU A 97 -5.21 16.28 14.72
CA LEU A 97 -3.76 16.19 14.69
C LEU A 97 -3.22 14.76 14.64
N LYS A 98 -4.07 13.73 14.58
CA LYS A 98 -3.62 12.34 14.41
C LYS A 98 -2.93 12.09 13.05
N SER A 99 -1.75 11.51 12.96
CA SER A 99 -1.10 11.23 11.68
C SER A 99 -1.95 10.23 10.86
N PRO A 100 -2.31 10.53 9.59
CA PRO A 100 -3.14 9.64 8.78
C PRO A 100 -2.34 8.44 8.25
N TYR A 101 -3.00 7.53 7.55
CA TYR A 101 -2.33 6.47 6.76
C TYR A 101 -1.43 5.49 7.54
N GLY A 102 -1.64 5.34 8.86
CA GLY A 102 -0.92 4.36 9.69
C GLY A 102 -1.48 2.93 9.66
N SER A 103 -2.09 2.49 8.55
CA SER A 103 -2.70 1.14 8.48
C SER A 103 -1.67 0.05 8.18
N LYS A 104 -1.99 -1.21 8.50
CA LYS A 104 -1.13 -2.38 8.20
C LYS A 104 -0.77 -2.50 6.72
N THR A 105 -1.64 -2.07 5.81
CA THR A 105 -1.36 -2.05 4.38
C THR A 105 -0.25 -1.06 4.03
N HIS A 106 -0.27 0.14 4.62
CA HIS A 106 0.80 1.13 4.42
C HIS A 106 2.12 0.63 5.01
N GLU A 107 2.07 0.03 6.20
CA GLU A 107 3.25 -0.55 6.86
C GLU A 107 3.87 -1.67 6.02
N ARG A 108 3.06 -2.54 5.41
CA ARG A 108 3.54 -3.60 4.49
C ARG A 108 4.16 -3.03 3.23
N LEU A 109 3.49 -2.04 2.61
CA LEU A 109 3.99 -1.39 1.40
C LEU A 109 5.33 -0.70 1.69
N PHE A 110 5.40 0.06 2.79
CA PHE A 110 6.63 0.68 3.26
C PHE A 110 7.72 -0.35 3.56
N SER A 111 7.39 -1.48 4.19
CA SER A 111 8.37 -2.54 4.49
C SER A 111 9.02 -3.09 3.23
N LEU A 112 8.23 -3.38 2.19
CA LEU A 112 8.78 -3.85 0.92
C LEU A 112 9.70 -2.80 0.29
N LEU A 113 9.29 -1.53 0.30
CA LEU A 113 10.11 -0.44 -0.24
C LEU A 113 11.39 -0.21 0.59
N GLN A 114 11.32 -0.35 1.91
CA GLN A 114 12.47 -0.19 2.80
C GLN A 114 13.50 -1.32 2.61
N GLU A 115 13.06 -2.57 2.44
CA GLU A 115 13.97 -3.69 2.11
C GLU A 115 14.71 -3.47 0.78
N ASN A 116 14.13 -2.64 -0.10
CA ASN A 116 14.69 -2.26 -1.40
C ASN A 116 15.01 -0.76 -1.45
N LEU A 117 15.54 -0.20 -0.34
CA LEU A 117 15.86 1.23 -0.25
C LEU A 117 16.78 1.66 -1.40
N ALA A 118 16.42 2.77 -2.06
CA ALA A 118 17.09 3.32 -3.24
C ALA A 118 17.18 2.33 -4.43
N GLN A 119 16.25 1.38 -4.49
CA GLN A 119 16.11 0.45 -5.62
C GLN A 119 14.66 0.44 -6.15
N PRO A 120 14.48 0.29 -7.47
CA PRO A 120 13.15 0.20 -8.06
C PRO A 120 12.44 -1.09 -7.66
N VAL A 121 11.22 -0.95 -7.13
CA VAL A 121 10.31 -2.06 -6.84
C VAL A 121 9.17 -2.06 -7.87
N PRO A 122 8.98 -3.15 -8.63
CA PRO A 122 7.87 -3.28 -9.56
C PRO A 122 6.51 -3.08 -8.87
N SER A 123 5.63 -2.30 -9.50
CA SER A 123 4.27 -2.06 -9.02
C SER A 123 3.47 -3.35 -8.76
N ALA A 124 3.71 -4.40 -9.55
CA ALA A 124 3.11 -5.71 -9.37
C ALA A 124 3.48 -6.35 -8.00
N MET A 125 4.72 -6.18 -7.53
CA MET A 125 5.14 -6.69 -6.22
C MET A 125 4.40 -5.98 -5.08
N LEU A 126 4.20 -4.66 -5.19
CA LEU A 126 3.43 -3.88 -4.22
C LEU A 126 1.95 -4.33 -4.18
N ARG A 127 1.34 -4.58 -5.35
CA ARG A 127 -0.04 -5.10 -5.45
C ARG A 127 -0.18 -6.46 -4.77
N ILE A 128 0.77 -7.37 -5.02
CA ILE A 128 0.79 -8.70 -4.40
C ILE A 128 0.92 -8.59 -2.87
N VAL A 129 1.88 -7.81 -2.35
CA VAL A 129 2.11 -7.68 -0.90
C VAL A 129 0.89 -7.09 -0.18
N THR A 130 0.21 -6.15 -0.82
CA THR A 130 -0.97 -5.49 -0.25
C THR A 130 -2.27 -6.26 -0.44
N ALA A 131 -2.30 -7.26 -1.34
CA ALA A 131 -3.52 -7.88 -1.88
C ALA A 131 -4.53 -6.81 -2.38
N ASP A 132 -4.01 -5.72 -2.96
CA ASP A 132 -4.81 -4.57 -3.38
C ASP A 132 -4.40 -4.11 -4.77
N ASP A 133 -5.08 -4.68 -5.77
CA ASP A 133 -4.85 -4.36 -7.19
C ASP A 133 -5.28 -2.93 -7.56
N VAL A 134 -6.24 -2.34 -6.83
CA VAL A 134 -6.90 -1.08 -7.23
C VAL A 134 -6.29 0.13 -6.53
N HIS A 135 -5.80 -0.01 -5.30
CA HIS A 135 -5.36 1.13 -4.51
C HIS A 135 -3.86 1.19 -4.26
N THR A 136 -3.03 0.30 -4.80
CA THR A 136 -1.57 0.37 -4.62
C THR A 136 -0.99 1.75 -4.96
N GLU A 137 -1.37 2.33 -6.12
CA GLU A 137 -0.91 3.67 -6.52
C GLU A 137 -1.41 4.75 -5.56
N ARG A 138 -2.63 4.59 -5.06
CA ARG A 138 -3.21 5.47 -4.06
C ARG A 138 -2.46 5.37 -2.73
N ARG A 139 -2.11 4.16 -2.27
CA ARG A 139 -1.34 3.96 -1.03
C ARG A 139 0.07 4.52 -1.15
N ALA A 140 0.72 4.35 -2.30
CA ALA A 140 2.00 4.99 -2.59
C ALA A 140 1.89 6.52 -2.57
N ARG A 141 0.82 7.10 -3.15
CA ARG A 141 0.54 8.55 -3.04
C ARG A 141 0.32 8.99 -1.59
N GLU A 142 -0.44 8.22 -0.81
CA GLU A 142 -0.70 8.50 0.61
C GLU A 142 0.60 8.47 1.44
N LEU A 143 1.58 7.61 1.12
CA LEU A 143 2.92 7.68 1.71
C LEU A 143 3.68 8.95 1.31
N ARG A 144 3.63 9.36 0.03
CA ARG A 144 4.22 10.66 -0.37
C ARG A 144 3.59 11.84 0.35
N GLU A 145 2.26 11.81 0.55
CA GLU A 145 1.55 12.82 1.32
C GLU A 145 2.02 12.90 2.78
N LEU A 146 2.57 11.82 3.35
CA LEU A 146 3.20 11.82 4.68
C LEU A 146 4.61 12.45 4.69
N GLY A 147 5.18 12.76 3.53
CA GLY A 147 6.53 13.29 3.40
C GLY A 147 7.61 12.23 3.16
N PHE A 148 7.25 10.98 2.86
CA PHE A 148 8.23 9.98 2.43
C PHE A 148 8.74 10.29 1.01
N ASP A 149 10.05 10.22 0.81
CA ASP A 149 10.71 10.40 -0.49
C ASP A 149 10.53 9.17 -1.40
N LEU A 150 9.30 9.04 -1.91
CA LEU A 150 8.91 7.97 -2.80
C LEU A 150 8.81 8.51 -4.23
N ALA A 151 9.53 7.90 -5.16
CA ALA A 151 9.45 8.18 -6.58
C ALA A 151 8.65 7.12 -7.32
N TRP A 152 8.09 7.51 -8.46
CA TRP A 152 7.49 6.62 -9.44
C TRP A 152 8.05 6.97 -10.82
N TYR A 153 8.38 5.94 -11.59
CA TYR A 153 8.83 6.07 -12.98
C TYR A 153 8.62 4.74 -13.71
N GLU A 154 8.83 4.78 -15.02
CA GLU A 154 8.82 3.59 -15.87
C GLU A 154 10.26 3.14 -16.12
N LEU A 155 10.51 1.84 -15.97
CA LEU A 155 11.78 1.20 -16.28
C LEU A 155 11.49 0.00 -17.21
N GLU A 156 11.99 0.06 -18.45
CA GLU A 156 11.82 -1.00 -19.45
C GLU A 156 10.34 -1.42 -19.66
N GLY A 157 9.41 -0.46 -19.72
CA GLY A 157 7.98 -0.76 -19.87
C GLY A 157 7.26 -1.14 -18.59
N ILE A 158 7.96 -1.16 -17.44
CA ILE A 158 7.41 -1.58 -16.15
C ILE A 158 7.30 -0.38 -15.22
N ASN A 159 6.11 -0.16 -14.68
CA ASN A 159 5.90 0.83 -13.63
C ASN A 159 6.59 0.39 -12.33
N VAL A 160 7.51 1.20 -11.83
CA VAL A 160 8.29 0.96 -10.60
C VAL A 160 8.11 2.09 -9.59
N TYR A 161 8.32 1.76 -8.32
CA TYR A 161 8.36 2.70 -7.21
C TYR A 161 9.68 2.57 -6.45
N GLU A 162 10.22 3.67 -5.98
CA GLU A 162 11.52 3.70 -5.29
C GLU A 162 11.42 4.59 -4.07
N LEU A 163 11.64 4.02 -2.88
CA LEU A 163 11.85 4.81 -1.66
C LEU A 163 13.33 5.23 -1.65
N ARG A 164 13.59 6.51 -1.90
CA ARG A 164 14.95 7.03 -2.10
C ARG A 164 15.67 7.32 -0.79
N SER A 165 14.91 7.76 0.22
CA SER A 165 15.45 8.05 1.54
C SER A 165 14.44 7.74 2.65
N LEU A 166 14.94 7.66 3.88
CA LEU A 166 14.12 7.55 5.09
C LEU A 166 13.94 8.90 5.79
N GLU A 167 14.38 9.98 5.15
CA GLU A 167 14.19 11.34 5.64
C GLU A 167 12.76 11.79 5.34
N ILE A 168 12.13 12.43 6.33
CA ILE A 168 10.75 12.90 6.22
C ILE A 168 10.75 14.36 5.81
N ASP A 169 10.07 14.66 4.72
CA ASP A 169 9.75 16.04 4.35
C ASP A 169 8.59 16.57 5.21
N PHE A 170 8.95 17.21 6.32
CA PHE A 170 7.98 17.90 7.18
C PHE A 170 7.36 19.16 6.52
N GLY A 171 7.81 19.55 5.33
CA GLY A 171 7.16 20.55 4.48
C GLY A 171 5.77 20.12 4.00
N MET A 172 5.46 18.82 4.00
CA MET A 172 4.16 18.27 3.62
C MET A 172 3.08 18.40 4.71
N ILE A 173 3.47 18.63 5.96
CA ILE A 173 2.57 18.71 7.13
C ILE A 173 1.42 19.72 6.97
N PRO A 174 1.64 20.97 6.49
CA PRO A 174 0.56 21.92 6.24
C PRO A 174 -0.54 21.37 5.33
N ALA A 175 -0.18 20.62 4.27
CA ALA A 175 -1.14 20.01 3.37
C ALA A 175 -1.94 18.89 4.05
N ILE A 176 -1.29 18.07 4.88
CA ILE A 176 -1.96 17.04 5.70
C ILE A 176 -3.02 17.69 6.60
N VAL A 177 -2.63 18.71 7.37
CA VAL A 177 -3.52 19.42 8.29
C VAL A 177 -4.67 20.08 7.53
N ARG A 178 -4.38 20.75 6.40
CA ARG A 178 -5.40 21.34 5.52
C ARG A 178 -6.46 20.32 5.13
N ASN A 179 -6.02 19.16 4.64
CA ASN A 179 -6.91 18.10 4.17
C ASN A 179 -7.79 17.54 5.30
N LYS A 180 -7.23 17.36 6.50
CA LYS A 180 -7.99 16.86 7.66
C LYS A 180 -9.02 17.86 8.16
N VAL A 181 -8.66 19.15 8.25
CA VAL A 181 -9.60 20.21 8.63
C VAL A 181 -10.74 20.32 7.61
N ARG A 182 -10.42 20.32 6.31
CA ARG A 182 -11.42 20.42 5.23
C ARG A 182 -12.41 19.25 5.22
N ARG A 183 -11.91 18.02 5.40
CA ARG A 183 -12.72 16.80 5.39
C ARG A 183 -13.49 16.56 6.70
N SER A 184 -13.20 17.32 7.76
CA SER A 184 -13.92 17.19 9.03
C SER A 184 -15.40 17.57 8.85
N LYS A 185 -16.30 16.64 9.18
CA LYS A 185 -17.74 16.90 9.23
C LYS A 185 -18.20 17.58 10.53
N ALA A 186 -17.34 17.57 11.55
CA ALA A 186 -17.62 18.16 12.86
C ALA A 186 -17.38 19.68 12.90
N LEU A 187 -16.79 20.25 11.85
CA LEU A 187 -16.51 21.68 11.75
C LEU A 187 -17.39 22.30 10.66
N THR A 188 -17.95 23.46 10.97
CA THR A 188 -18.59 24.35 9.99
C THR A 188 -17.56 24.96 9.04
N THR A 189 -18.01 25.49 7.90
CA THR A 189 -17.14 26.18 6.95
C THR A 189 -16.39 27.36 7.60
N GLY A 190 -17.05 28.13 8.47
CA GLY A 190 -16.42 29.25 9.17
C GLY A 190 -15.38 28.82 10.21
N GLU A 191 -15.58 27.69 10.90
CA GLU A 191 -14.57 27.14 11.81
C GLU A 191 -13.34 26.61 11.07
N LYS A 192 -13.56 25.85 9.98
CA LYS A 192 -12.48 25.40 9.10
C LYS A 192 -11.62 26.57 8.65
N GLN A 193 -12.29 27.65 8.22
CA GLN A 193 -11.61 28.83 7.72
C GLN A 193 -10.73 29.50 8.78
N ARG A 194 -11.32 29.75 9.97
CA ARG A 194 -10.60 30.35 11.10
C ARG A 194 -9.39 29.51 11.53
N ILE A 195 -9.52 28.18 11.55
CA ILE A 195 -8.41 27.28 11.92
C ILE A 195 -7.26 27.40 10.91
N LEU A 196 -7.56 27.34 9.60
CA LEU A 196 -6.53 27.39 8.55
C LEU A 196 -5.81 28.75 8.51
N GLU A 197 -6.55 29.86 8.67
CA GLU A 197 -5.98 31.21 8.76
C GLU A 197 -5.05 31.35 9.96
N ARG A 198 -5.50 30.93 11.15
CA ARG A 198 -4.67 30.98 12.37
C ARG A 198 -3.43 30.08 12.28
N ALA A 199 -3.54 28.96 11.58
CA ALA A 199 -2.42 28.04 11.37
C ALA A 199 -1.42 28.52 10.31
N GLY A 200 -1.67 29.64 9.63
CA GLY A 200 -0.84 30.12 8.52
C GLY A 200 -0.85 29.20 7.31
N ILE A 201 -1.89 28.36 7.16
CA ILE A 201 -2.00 27.38 6.08
C ILE A 201 -2.82 28.00 4.93
N PRO A 202 -2.24 28.16 3.72
CA PRO A 202 -2.93 28.76 2.59
C PRO A 202 -4.23 28.01 2.25
N LYS A 203 -5.21 28.76 1.74
CA LYS A 203 -6.47 28.21 1.21
C LYS A 203 -6.19 27.33 -0.02
N ASP A 204 -5.33 27.79 -0.91
CA ASP A 204 -5.16 27.13 -2.20
C ASP A 204 -3.81 26.41 -2.27
N GLY A 205 -3.89 25.13 -2.62
CA GLY A 205 -2.78 24.19 -2.74
C GLY A 205 -3.29 22.78 -2.74
#